data_AF-A0A7X9A6P2-F1
#
_entry.id   AF-A0A7X9A6P2-F1
#
_cell.length_a   1.000
_cell.length_b   1.000
_cell.length_c   1.000
_cell.angle_alpha   90.00
_cell.angle_beta   90.00
_cell.angle_gamma   90.00
#
_symmetry.space_group_name_H-M   'P 1'
#
loop_
_entity.id
_entity.type
_entity.pdbx_description
1 polymer ?
#
loop_
_entity_poly.entity_id
_entity_poly.type
_entity_poly.pdbx_seq_one_letter_code
_entity_poly.pdbx_strand_id
1 'polypeptide(L)'
;MERELTLEFVRVTEAAALASARWMGRGDKMAADDAAVRAMRAVFDTISMDGTVVIGEGELDEAPMLYIGEKVGNGSQPKLDVAVDPL
;
A
#
# COMPACT_ATOMS: atom_id res chain seq x y z
N MET A 1 17.60 9.13 6.47
CA MET A 1 16.87 8.84 5.22
C MET A 1 16.47 7.37 5.14
N GLU A 2 17.35 6.41 4.81
CA GLU A 2 16.92 4.99 4.70
C GLU A 2 16.33 4.40 5.99
N ARG A 3 16.97 4.63 7.15
CA ARG A 3 16.48 4.13 8.44
C ARG A 3 15.12 4.71 8.85
N GLU A 4 14.77 5.89 8.34
CA GLU A 4 13.49 6.55 8.60
C GLU A 4 12.39 5.90 7.76
N LEU A 5 12.65 5.69 6.47
CA LEU A 5 11.74 4.99 5.55
C LEU A 5 11.45 3.54 6.00
N THR A 6 12.45 2.85 6.57
CA THR A 6 12.24 1.49 7.10
C THR A 6 11.11 1.45 8.14
N LEU A 7 11.09 2.41 9.07
CA LEU A 7 10.04 2.46 10.10
C LEU A 7 8.69 2.92 9.55
N GLU A 8 8.69 3.78 8.52
CA GLU A 8 7.47 4.15 7.83
C GLU A 8 6.83 2.96 7.09
N PHE A 9 7.63 2.11 6.44
CA PHE A 9 7.11 0.91 5.77
C PHE A 9 6.58 -0.15 6.74
N VAL A 10 7.09 -0.20 7.98
CA VAL A 10 6.47 -1.02 9.04
C VAL A 10 5.04 -0.56 9.30
N ARG A 11 4.80 0.75 9.39
CA ARG A 11 3.45 1.30 9.62
C ARG A 11 2.50 0.98 8.47
N VAL A 12 3.01 0.93 7.24
CA VAL A 12 2.23 0.57 6.05
C VAL A 12 1.69 -0.86 6.15
N THR A 13 2.58 -1.82 6.44
CA THR A 13 2.18 -3.24 6.55
C THR A 13 1.34 -3.50 7.79
N GLU A 14 1.61 -2.84 8.92
CA GLU A 14 0.77 -2.89 10.12
C GLU A 14 -0.66 -2.41 9.83
N ALA A 15 -0.82 -1.30 9.11
CA ALA A 15 -2.13 -0.77 8.78
C ALA A 15 -2.93 -1.74 7.89
N ALA A 16 -2.30 -2.30 6.86
CA ALA A 16 -2.90 -3.30 5.98
C ALA A 16 -3.34 -4.54 6.76
N ALA A 17 -2.42 -5.11 7.55
CA ALA A 17 -2.67 -6.31 8.35
C ALA A 17 -3.79 -6.11 9.39
N LEU A 18 -3.81 -4.97 10.09
CA LEU A 18 -4.86 -4.67 11.07
C LEU A 18 -6.23 -4.44 10.42
N ALA A 19 -6.26 -3.87 9.21
CA ALA A 19 -7.50 -3.65 8.48
C ALA A 19 -8.08 -4.97 7.96
N SER A 20 -7.26 -5.81 7.31
CA SER A 20 -7.68 -7.11 6.79
C SER A 20 -8.03 -8.12 7.89
N ALA A 21 -7.30 -8.11 9.02
CA ALA A 21 -7.55 -9.03 10.13
C ALA A 21 -8.98 -8.96 10.70
N ARG A 22 -9.69 -7.84 10.54
CA ARG A 22 -11.10 -7.70 10.94
C ARG A 22 -12.06 -8.60 10.14
N TRP A 23 -11.60 -9.07 8.99
CA TRP A 23 -12.31 -9.96 8.07
C TRP A 23 -11.88 -11.43 8.20
N MET A 24 -10.92 -11.73 9.07
CA MET A 24 -10.46 -13.10 9.32
C MET A 24 -11.63 -14.01 9.71
N GLY A 25 -11.75 -15.15 9.02
CA GLY A 25 -12.79 -16.15 9.27
C GLY A 25 -14.19 -15.77 8.77
N ARG A 26 -14.37 -14.64 8.08
CA ARG A 26 -15.68 -14.22 7.54
C ARG A 26 -16.02 -14.80 6.17
N GLY A 27 -15.05 -15.40 5.47
CA GLY A 27 -15.24 -15.96 4.13
C GLY A 27 -15.43 -14.92 3.02
N ASP A 28 -15.18 -13.64 3.31
CA ASP A 28 -15.32 -12.53 2.37
C ASP A 28 -13.93 -12.03 1.95
N LYS A 29 -13.38 -12.63 0.89
CA LYS A 29 -12.05 -12.29 0.37
C LYS A 29 -12.02 -10.83 -0.13
N MET A 30 -13.02 -10.42 -0.90
CA MET A 30 -13.00 -9.11 -1.57
C MET A 30 -13.02 -7.97 -0.55
N ALA A 31 -13.81 -8.09 0.52
CA ALA A 31 -13.85 -7.07 1.56
C ALA A 31 -12.58 -7.05 2.42
N ALA A 32 -11.95 -8.20 2.65
CA ALA A 32 -10.68 -8.29 3.37
C ALA A 32 -9.55 -7.59 2.60
N ASP A 33 -9.51 -7.84 1.29
CA ASP A 33 -8.51 -7.32 0.36
C ASP A 33 -8.67 -5.80 0.15
N ASP A 34 -9.89 -5.33 -0.14
CA ASP A 34 -10.19 -3.89 -0.25
C ASP A 34 -9.83 -3.13 1.05
N ALA A 35 -10.05 -3.74 2.21
CA ALA A 35 -9.66 -3.15 3.48
C ALA A 35 -8.14 -3.00 3.62
N ALA A 36 -7.37 -3.98 3.17
CA ALA A 36 -5.92 -3.94 3.18
C ALA A 36 -5.36 -2.89 2.21
N VAL A 37 -5.82 -2.91 0.95
CA VAL A 37 -5.43 -1.97 -0.12
C VAL A 37 -5.64 -0.53 0.33
N ARG A 38 -6.84 -0.21 0.86
CA ARG A 38 -7.17 1.15 1.32
C ARG A 38 -6.28 1.60 2.47
N ALA A 39 -6.06 0.73 3.45
CA ALA A 39 -5.25 1.06 4.62
C ALA A 39 -3.78 1.30 4.22
N MET A 40 -3.22 0.40 3.41
CA MET A 40 -1.88 0.53 2.85
C MET A 40 -1.73 1.84 2.07
N ARG A 41 -2.64 2.10 1.12
CA ARG A 41 -2.61 3.29 0.27
C ARG A 41 -2.69 4.59 1.07
N ALA A 42 -3.53 4.65 2.10
CA ALA A 42 -3.66 5.84 2.94
C ALA A 42 -2.40 6.14 3.76
N VAL A 43 -1.69 5.11 4.24
CA VAL A 43 -0.43 5.33 4.98
C VAL A 43 0.67 5.80 4.04
N PHE A 44 0.74 5.26 2.82
CA PHE A 44 1.71 5.70 1.82
C PHE A 44 1.68 7.22 1.57
N ASP A 45 0.52 7.88 1.56
CA ASP A 45 0.41 9.34 1.38
C ASP A 45 1.13 10.16 2.45
N THR A 46 1.41 9.55 3.60
CA THR A 46 2.08 10.22 4.72
C THR A 46 3.61 10.12 4.66
N ILE A 47 4.15 9.27 3.77
CA ILE A 47 5.58 8.98 3.69
C ILE A 47 6.28 10.01 2.80
N SER A 48 7.41 10.52 3.28
CA SER A 48 8.30 11.41 2.51
C SER A 48 9.09 10.63 1.45
N MET A 49 8.45 10.35 0.32
CA MET A 49 9.02 9.67 -0.85
C MET A 49 8.27 10.03 -2.16
N ASP A 50 8.92 9.77 -3.30
CA ASP A 50 8.36 9.80 -4.66
C ASP A 50 8.36 8.36 -5.18
N GLY A 51 7.38 7.60 -4.70
CA GLY A 51 7.23 6.18 -5.01
C GLY A 51 6.40 5.95 -6.26
N THR A 52 6.78 4.93 -7.03
CA THR A 52 6.00 4.44 -8.18
C THR A 52 5.71 2.96 -7.96
N VAL A 53 4.44 2.58 -7.99
CA VAL A 53 4.07 1.16 -7.93
C VAL A 53 4.50 0.49 -9.23
N VAL A 54 5.38 -0.50 -9.14
CA VAL A 54 5.85 -1.30 -10.30
C VAL A 54 5.29 -2.72 -10.29
N ILE A 55 4.81 -3.17 -9.13
CA ILE A 55 4.05 -4.42 -8.93
C ILE A 55 2.95 -4.09 -7.91
N GLY A 56 1.69 -4.35 -8.24
CA GLY A 56 0.56 -4.08 -7.36
C GLY A 56 -0.69 -4.87 -7.74
N GLU A 57 -1.87 -4.36 -7.42
CA GLU A 57 -3.16 -5.06 -7.53
C GLU A 57 -3.58 -5.39 -8.97
N GLY A 58 -2.97 -4.71 -9.95
CA GLY A 58 -3.26 -4.90 -11.37
C GLY A 58 -2.95 -3.65 -12.18
N GLU A 59 -3.42 -3.65 -13.42
CA GLU A 59 -3.43 -2.46 -14.28
C GLU A 59 -4.52 -1.47 -13.82
N LEU A 60 -4.44 -0.19 -14.23
CA LEU A 60 -5.37 0.86 -13.79
C LEU A 60 -6.85 0.57 -14.13
N ASP A 61 -7.11 -0.17 -15.21
CA ASP A 61 -8.44 -0.59 -15.63
C ASP A 61 -9.02 -1.73 -14.76
N GLU A 62 -8.16 -2.48 -14.07
CA GLU A 62 -8.51 -3.62 -13.24
C GLU A 62 -8.53 -3.26 -11.74
N ALA A 63 -7.67 -2.32 -11.32
CA ALA A 63 -7.49 -1.93 -9.92
C ALA A 63 -7.61 -0.40 -9.72
N PRO A 64 -8.53 0.07 -8.85
CA PRO A 64 -8.73 1.51 -8.61
C PRO A 64 -7.65 2.15 -7.72
N MET A 65 -6.87 1.33 -7.01
CA MET A 65 -5.79 1.75 -6.09
C MET A 65 -4.67 0.70 -6.16
N LEU A 66 -3.45 1.14 -5.86
CA LEU A 66 -2.22 0.37 -5.92
C LEU A 66 -2.00 -0.32 -7.28
N TYR A 67 -2.42 0.34 -8.36
CA TYR A 67 -2.23 -0.13 -9.73
C TYR A 67 -0.81 0.15 -10.23
N ILE A 68 -0.37 -0.59 -11.24
CA ILE A 68 0.96 -0.42 -11.86
C ILE A 68 1.08 1.00 -12.45
N GLY A 69 2.09 1.74 -12.00
CA GLY A 69 2.34 3.13 -12.37
C GLY A 69 1.74 4.17 -11.42
N GLU A 70 0.99 3.76 -10.39
CA GLU A 70 0.47 4.70 -9.40
C GLU A 70 1.59 5.40 -8.64
N LYS A 71 1.39 6.71 -8.38
CA LYS A 71 2.28 7.52 -7.52
C LYS A 71 1.85 7.43 -6.06
N VAL A 72 2.80 7.12 -5.20
CA VAL A 72 2.63 6.97 -3.75
C VAL A 72 3.70 7.76 -2.99
N GLY A 73 3.38 8.19 -1.77
CA GLY A 73 4.19 9.16 -1.04
C GLY A 73 3.81 10.61 -1.34
N ASN A 74 4.42 11.53 -0.61
CA ASN A 74 4.14 12.96 -0.76
C ASN A 74 4.94 13.65 -1.89
N GLY A 75 5.69 12.90 -2.70
CA GLY A 75 6.49 13.40 -3.83
C GLY A 75 7.87 13.94 -3.44
N SER A 76 8.28 13.83 -2.17
CA SER A 76 9.64 14.18 -1.73
C SER A 76 10.67 13.15 -2.20
N GLN A 77 11.94 13.52 -2.33
CA GLN A 77 13.00 12.51 -2.49
C GLN A 77 13.05 11.57 -1.26
N PRO A 78 13.43 10.29 -1.42
CA PRO A 78 13.98 9.66 -2.63
C PRO A 78 12.92 9.16 -3.61
N LYS A 79 13.34 8.96 -4.87
CA LYS A 79 12.58 8.19 -5.88
C LYS A 79 12.71 6.70 -5.64
N LEU A 80 11.58 6.00 -5.61
CA LEU A 80 11.54 4.57 -5.31
C LEU A 80 10.58 3.84 -6.25
N ASP A 81 10.98 2.63 -6.62
CA ASP A 81 10.06 1.65 -7.19
C ASP A 81 9.48 0.83 -6.03
N VAL A 82 8.16 0.63 -6.04
CA VAL A 82 7.41 0.01 -4.94
C VAL A 82 6.70 -1.23 -5.48
N ALA A 83 6.92 -2.37 -4.83
CA ALA A 83 6.13 -3.58 -5.01
C ALA A 83 5.22 -3.76 -3.79
N VAL A 84 3.94 -4.04 -4.02
CA VAL A 84 2.94 -4.20 -2.95
C VAL A 84 2.13 -5.47 -3.13
N ASP A 85 1.75 -6.04 -1.99
CA ASP A 85 0.79 -7.14 -1.83
C ASP A 85 0.11 -6.91 -0.47
N PRO A 86 -1.06 -6.24 -0.43
CA PRO A 86 -1.74 -5.85 0.80
C PRO A 86 -2.32 -7.02 1.61
N LEU A 87 -2.75 -8.12 0.97
CA LEU A 87 -3.35 -9.28 1.65
C LEU A 87 -3.11 -10.65 0.99
#